data_AF-A0A932R498-F1
#
_entry.id   AF-A0A932R498-F1
#
_cell.length_a   1.000
_cell.length_b   1.000
_cell.length_c   1.000
_cell.angle_alpha   90.00
_cell.angle_beta   90.00
_cell.angle_gamma   90.00
#
_symmetry.space_group_name_H-M   'P 1'
#
loop_
_entity.id
_entity.type
_entity.pdbx_description
1 polymer ?
#
loop_
_entity_poly.entity_id
_entity_poly.type
_entity_poly.pdbx_seq_one_letter_code
_entity_poly.pdbx_strand_id
1 'polypeptide(L)'
;SDTITTSYDVYRTSDPNAAWNASTYIGSSVGSNYSGVVNDSGLNPSTTYYYYIFSVAGYSGPNNSAPVKISVATLPSAQIPQGSISLSADSASVSAGSSVTITATINNLPACSNPYTVWGDGTIFGTPNGCSTTGTLISSRQISQGHTYPTAGTFYVTLSVGNVVSNQIVVNVTAAAVATPDPVITNFLIAGQTTATVNSGASVGLTFSSTNAASYKILFQCPANVAIPDAGGNNMCRSGESDAIQFPLTGSLQTAIFNMTASNQQVNVTLYALRSNGSSSNSVTRAITVHPQPGF
;
A
#
# COMPACT_ATOMS: atom_id res chain seq x y z
N SER A 1 -36.02 23.84 -74.38
CA SER A 1 -35.52 24.91 -73.51
C SER A 1 -34.90 24.24 -72.30
N ASP A 2 -33.57 24.26 -72.19
CA ASP A 2 -32.89 23.70 -71.02
C ASP A 2 -33.21 24.57 -69.81
N THR A 3 -33.98 24.01 -68.88
CA THR A 3 -34.19 24.59 -67.55
C THR A 3 -32.85 24.56 -66.82
N ILE A 4 -32.19 25.71 -66.75
CA ILE A 4 -30.95 25.86 -65.99
C ILE A 4 -31.27 25.56 -64.53
N THR A 5 -30.72 24.47 -64.00
CA THR A 5 -30.78 24.16 -62.56
C THR A 5 -29.93 25.18 -61.83
N THR A 6 -30.53 25.90 -60.89
CA THR A 6 -29.90 26.99 -60.13
C THR A 6 -29.54 26.58 -58.70
N SER A 7 -30.21 25.58 -58.14
CA SER A 7 -29.92 25.06 -56.79
C SER A 7 -30.43 23.62 -56.61
N TYR A 8 -30.03 23.00 -55.50
CA TYR A 8 -30.55 21.70 -55.06
C TYR A 8 -31.08 21.79 -53.65
N ASP A 9 -32.29 21.27 -53.43
CA ASP A 9 -32.87 21.11 -52.09
C ASP A 9 -32.65 19.69 -51.60
N VAL A 10 -32.23 19.57 -50.34
CA VAL A 10 -31.88 18.29 -49.73
C VAL A 10 -32.74 18.05 -48.50
N TYR A 11 -33.31 16.85 -48.43
CA TYR A 11 -34.15 16.37 -47.34
C TYR A 11 -33.58 15.07 -46.78
N ARG A 12 -33.73 14.81 -45.48
CA ARG A 12 -33.15 13.66 -44.77
C ARG A 12 -34.17 12.93 -43.89
N THR A 13 -34.20 11.61 -43.99
CA THR A 13 -34.95 10.74 -43.06
C THR A 13 -34.10 9.57 -42.57
N SER A 14 -34.41 9.05 -41.38
CA SER A 14 -33.86 7.79 -40.86
C SER A 14 -34.72 6.57 -41.21
N ASP A 15 -35.93 6.77 -41.73
CA ASP A 15 -36.83 5.69 -42.12
C ASP A 15 -36.67 5.37 -43.62
N PRO A 16 -36.27 4.13 -44.00
CA PRO A 16 -36.13 3.71 -45.39
C PRO A 16 -37.42 3.84 -46.22
N ASN A 17 -38.59 3.81 -45.59
CA ASN A 17 -39.88 3.77 -46.27
C ASN A 17 -40.60 5.13 -46.25
N ALA A 18 -40.09 6.10 -45.49
CA ALA A 18 -40.70 7.42 -45.41
C ALA A 18 -40.60 8.17 -46.74
N ALA A 19 -41.72 8.72 -47.20
CA ALA A 19 -41.74 9.68 -48.29
C ALA A 19 -41.09 11.01 -47.89
N TRP A 20 -40.62 11.77 -48.88
CA TRP A 20 -40.11 13.11 -48.66
C TRP A 20 -41.23 14.01 -48.10
N ASN A 21 -40.90 14.92 -47.18
CA ASN A 21 -41.83 15.91 -46.64
C ASN A 21 -41.08 17.18 -46.24
N ALA A 22 -41.78 18.32 -46.12
CA ALA A 22 -41.13 19.60 -45.83
C ALA A 22 -40.41 19.64 -44.46
N SER A 23 -40.84 18.83 -43.50
CA SER A 23 -40.23 18.78 -42.15
C SER A 23 -38.89 18.06 -42.11
N THR A 24 -38.50 17.35 -43.18
CA THR A 24 -37.19 16.67 -43.29
C THR A 24 -36.15 17.49 -44.04
N TYR A 25 -36.45 18.74 -44.37
CA TYR A 25 -35.53 19.63 -45.07
C TYR A 25 -34.29 19.94 -44.23
N ILE A 26 -33.10 19.76 -44.82
CA ILE A 26 -31.81 20.01 -44.16
C ILE A 26 -31.03 21.18 -44.77
N GLY A 27 -31.42 21.64 -45.96
CA GLY A 27 -30.81 22.81 -46.58
C GLY A 27 -30.85 22.77 -48.12
N SER A 28 -30.48 23.90 -48.72
CA SER A 28 -30.26 24.03 -50.15
C SER A 28 -28.78 24.30 -50.41
N SER A 29 -28.29 23.83 -51.55
CA SER A 29 -27.00 24.27 -52.11
C SER A 29 -27.23 25.10 -53.36
N VAL A 30 -26.55 26.24 -53.45
CA VAL A 30 -26.51 27.10 -54.63
C VAL A 30 -25.15 26.90 -55.28
N GLY A 31 -25.13 26.52 -56.56
CA GLY A 31 -23.89 26.24 -57.27
C GLY A 31 -23.99 26.64 -58.74
N SER A 32 -22.98 27.36 -59.23
CA SER A 32 -22.82 27.56 -60.67
C SER A 32 -22.43 26.24 -61.32
N ASN A 33 -23.28 25.71 -62.21
CA ASN A 33 -23.03 24.53 -63.04
C ASN A 33 -22.60 23.26 -62.27
N TYR A 34 -23.58 22.58 -61.68
CA TYR A 34 -23.60 21.13 -61.38
C TYR A 34 -22.90 20.62 -60.11
N SER A 35 -22.47 21.47 -59.17
CA SER A 35 -21.93 21.02 -57.88
C SER A 35 -22.30 21.95 -56.73
N GLY A 36 -22.71 21.37 -55.60
CA GLY A 36 -23.11 22.07 -54.38
C GLY A 36 -22.89 21.20 -53.15
N VAL A 37 -22.66 21.84 -51.99
CA VAL A 37 -22.42 21.15 -50.72
C VAL A 37 -23.49 21.58 -49.71
N VAL A 38 -24.13 20.61 -49.06
CA VAL A 38 -25.00 20.82 -47.89
C VAL A 38 -24.31 20.20 -46.67
N ASN A 39 -24.07 21.01 -45.64
CA ASN A 39 -23.50 20.54 -44.38
C ASN A 39 -24.61 20.03 -43.47
N ASP A 40 -24.69 18.71 -43.35
CA ASP A 40 -25.63 18.03 -42.46
C ASP A 40 -24.93 17.64 -41.14
N SER A 41 -25.38 18.19 -40.01
CA SER A 41 -24.74 18.02 -38.70
C SER A 41 -25.71 17.45 -37.66
N GLY A 42 -25.15 16.94 -36.55
CA GLY A 42 -25.95 16.36 -35.46
C GLY A 42 -26.51 14.96 -35.76
N LEU A 43 -25.89 14.22 -36.68
CA LEU A 43 -26.29 12.86 -37.03
C LEU A 43 -25.80 11.84 -35.99
N ASN A 44 -26.59 10.78 -35.79
CA ASN A 44 -26.15 9.65 -34.98
C ASN A 44 -25.04 8.87 -35.71
N PRO A 45 -23.98 8.45 -35.02
CA PRO A 45 -22.93 7.61 -35.62
C PRO A 45 -23.46 6.22 -36.01
N SER A 46 -22.76 5.53 -36.92
CA SER A 46 -23.13 4.18 -37.42
C SER A 46 -24.60 4.07 -37.85
N THR A 47 -25.19 5.15 -38.33
CA THR A 47 -26.61 5.23 -38.68
C THR A 47 -26.75 5.52 -40.17
N THR A 48 -27.59 4.73 -40.85
CA THR A 48 -27.93 4.97 -42.25
C THR A 48 -29.04 6.00 -42.34
N TYR A 49 -28.79 7.06 -43.10
CA TYR A 49 -29.78 8.07 -43.44
C TYR A 49 -30.09 8.02 -44.94
N TYR A 50 -31.33 8.37 -45.28
CA TYR A 50 -31.81 8.44 -46.65
C TYR A 50 -32.04 9.90 -47.02
N TYR A 51 -31.46 10.30 -48.15
CA TYR A 51 -31.51 11.67 -48.65
C TYR A 51 -32.32 11.74 -49.93
N TYR A 52 -33.19 12.74 -50.01
CA TYR A 52 -33.93 13.10 -51.21
C TYR A 52 -33.39 14.42 -51.75
N ILE A 53 -33.00 14.42 -53.02
CA ILE A 53 -32.39 15.58 -53.69
C ILE A 53 -33.28 16.02 -54.84
N PHE A 54 -33.69 17.29 -54.82
CA PHE A 54 -34.46 17.94 -55.88
C PHE A 54 -33.60 18.98 -56.57
N SER A 55 -33.54 18.96 -57.91
CA SER A 55 -33.04 20.11 -58.66
C SER A 55 -34.08 21.21 -58.64
N VAL A 56 -33.67 22.47 -58.52
CA VAL A 56 -34.54 23.66 -58.55
C VAL A 56 -34.09 24.54 -59.73
N ALA A 57 -35.02 24.94 -60.59
CA ALA A 57 -34.78 25.77 -61.77
C ALA A 57 -35.25 27.21 -61.48
N GLY A 58 -34.60 28.18 -62.13
CA GLY A 58 -34.69 29.61 -61.79
C GLY A 58 -36.09 30.16 -61.45
N TYR A 59 -36.13 30.93 -60.36
CA TYR A 59 -37.20 31.80 -59.83
C TYR A 59 -38.66 31.34 -60.04
N SER A 60 -39.22 30.78 -58.96
CA SER A 60 -40.65 30.58 -58.62
C SER A 60 -41.31 29.26 -59.04
N GLY A 61 -41.04 28.19 -58.29
CA GLY A 61 -41.92 27.02 -58.18
C GLY A 61 -41.18 25.73 -57.80
N PRO A 62 -41.81 24.78 -57.05
CA PRO A 62 -41.20 23.49 -56.79
C PRO A 62 -41.05 22.75 -58.13
N ASN A 63 -39.83 22.36 -58.47
CA ASN A 63 -39.55 21.63 -59.70
C ASN A 63 -40.22 20.24 -59.68
N ASN A 64 -40.86 19.91 -60.80
CA ASN A 64 -41.75 18.76 -60.99
C ASN A 64 -40.99 17.43 -61.20
N SER A 65 -39.68 17.41 -60.96
CA SER A 65 -38.84 16.24 -61.20
C SER A 65 -38.87 15.32 -59.98
N ALA A 66 -39.04 14.01 -60.22
CA ALA A 66 -38.93 13.01 -59.17
C ALA A 66 -37.57 13.16 -58.45
N PRO A 67 -37.53 13.15 -57.10
CA PRO A 67 -36.27 13.27 -56.38
C PRO A 67 -35.39 12.07 -56.61
N VAL A 68 -34.08 12.28 -56.58
CA VAL A 68 -33.12 11.19 -56.44
C VAL A 68 -33.06 10.81 -54.96
N LYS A 69 -33.23 9.51 -54.69
CA LYS A 69 -33.07 8.95 -53.34
C LYS A 69 -31.72 8.22 -53.24
N ILE A 70 -30.92 8.60 -52.27
CA ILE A 70 -29.66 7.92 -51.92
C ILE A 70 -29.64 7.52 -50.44
N SER A 71 -28.84 6.53 -50.09
CA SER A 71 -28.58 6.14 -48.71
C SER A 71 -27.11 6.33 -48.38
N VAL A 72 -26.81 6.96 -47.24
CA VAL A 72 -25.45 7.18 -46.75
C VAL A 72 -25.39 6.74 -45.29
N ALA A 73 -24.37 5.96 -44.94
CA ALA A 73 -24.10 5.60 -43.56
C ALA A 73 -23.11 6.60 -42.95
N THR A 74 -23.43 7.12 -41.76
CA THR A 74 -22.44 7.87 -40.98
C THR A 74 -21.33 6.92 -40.55
N LEU A 75 -20.10 7.46 -40.49
CA LEU A 75 -18.99 6.73 -39.91
C LEU A 75 -19.32 6.34 -38.46
N PRO A 76 -18.71 5.26 -37.94
CA PRO A 76 -18.73 5.00 -36.51
C PRO A 76 -18.30 6.23 -35.73
N SER A 77 -18.83 6.38 -34.51
CA SER A 77 -18.36 7.44 -33.62
C SER A 77 -16.85 7.32 -33.56
N ALA A 78 -16.11 8.42 -33.72
CA ALA A 78 -14.72 8.43 -33.36
C ALA A 78 -14.66 7.98 -31.90
N GLN A 79 -14.21 6.74 -31.68
CA GLN A 79 -13.94 6.26 -30.34
C GLN A 79 -12.75 7.10 -29.91
N ILE A 80 -12.98 8.11 -29.05
CA ILE A 80 -11.88 8.65 -28.26
C ILE A 80 -11.29 7.42 -27.59
N PRO A 81 -9.99 7.11 -27.76
CA PRO A 81 -9.39 5.98 -27.08
C PRO A 81 -9.71 6.14 -25.59
N GLN A 82 -10.60 5.31 -25.05
CA GLN A 82 -10.83 5.30 -23.62
C GLN A 82 -9.50 4.87 -23.02
N GLY A 83 -8.85 5.83 -22.36
CA GLY A 83 -7.53 5.65 -21.78
C GLY A 83 -7.46 4.38 -20.93
N SER A 84 -6.37 3.64 -21.05
CA SER A 84 -6.08 2.53 -20.14
C SER A 84 -5.56 3.07 -18.81
N ILE A 85 -6.07 2.54 -17.70
CA ILE A 85 -5.49 2.73 -16.36
C ILE A 85 -4.79 1.44 -15.97
N SER A 86 -3.48 1.50 -15.73
CA SER A 86 -2.72 0.38 -15.15
C SER A 86 -2.33 0.67 -13.71
N LEU A 87 -2.43 -0.34 -12.85
CA LEU A 87 -2.06 -0.27 -11.44
C LEU A 87 -0.86 -1.16 -11.17
N SER A 88 0.01 -0.69 -10.26
CA SER A 88 1.04 -1.49 -9.62
C SER A 88 1.09 -1.15 -8.13
N ALA A 89 1.43 -2.14 -7.30
CA ALA A 89 1.69 -1.97 -5.88
C ALA A 89 3.12 -2.42 -5.60
N ASP A 90 3.76 -1.79 -4.62
CA ASP A 90 5.04 -2.27 -4.11
C ASP A 90 4.78 -3.60 -3.37
N SER A 91 5.27 -4.70 -3.93
CA SER A 91 5.01 -6.06 -3.45
C SER A 91 5.92 -6.38 -2.26
N ALA A 92 5.57 -5.86 -1.09
CA ALA A 92 6.10 -6.32 0.19
C ALA A 92 5.00 -7.06 0.97
N SER A 93 5.38 -8.10 1.72
CA SER A 93 4.49 -8.74 2.69
C SER A 93 4.14 -7.74 3.80
N VAL A 94 3.11 -6.92 3.56
CA VAL A 94 2.71 -5.83 4.45
C VAL A 94 1.90 -6.34 5.63
N SER A 95 2.13 -5.75 6.79
CA SER A 95 1.40 -6.07 8.02
C SER A 95 0.31 -5.04 8.31
N ALA A 96 -0.73 -5.43 9.05
CA ALA A 96 -1.76 -4.51 9.52
C ALA A 96 -1.13 -3.32 10.27
N GLY A 97 -1.57 -2.10 9.95
CA GLY A 97 -0.98 -0.85 10.42
C GLY A 97 0.19 -0.31 9.59
N SER A 98 0.65 -1.06 8.57
CA SER A 98 1.68 -0.58 7.62
C SER A 98 1.05 0.25 6.49
N SER A 99 1.80 1.24 5.99
CA SER A 99 1.43 2.00 4.80
C SER A 99 1.85 1.26 3.53
N VAL A 100 0.93 1.12 2.57
CA VAL A 100 1.16 0.58 1.22
C VAL A 100 1.04 1.70 0.22
N THR A 101 2.03 1.82 -0.66
CA THR A 101 2.01 2.77 -1.78
C THR A 101 1.53 2.08 -3.05
N ILE A 102 0.49 2.62 -3.67
CA ILE A 102 -0.07 2.13 -4.92
C ILE A 102 0.15 3.18 -6.00
N THR A 103 0.64 2.75 -7.16
CA THR A 103 0.95 3.62 -8.29
C THR A 103 0.04 3.30 -9.47
N ALA A 104 -0.54 4.33 -10.08
CA ALA A 104 -1.32 4.24 -11.29
C ALA A 104 -0.66 4.99 -12.43
N THR A 105 -0.71 4.42 -13.63
CA THR A 105 -0.37 5.11 -14.89
C THR A 105 -1.65 5.33 -15.70
N ILE A 106 -1.84 6.57 -16.15
CA ILE A 106 -3.03 7.04 -16.85
C ILE A 106 -2.63 7.56 -18.23
N ASN A 107 -3.21 7.00 -19.29
CA ASN A 107 -2.95 7.42 -20.67
C ASN A 107 -4.20 8.09 -21.28
N ASN A 108 -4.07 9.25 -21.91
CA ASN A 108 -5.11 9.89 -22.75
C ASN A 108 -6.51 10.08 -22.10
N LEU A 109 -6.65 10.06 -20.76
CA LEU A 109 -7.94 10.34 -20.13
C LEU A 109 -8.32 11.83 -20.31
N PRO A 110 -9.59 12.15 -20.65
CA PRO A 110 -10.06 13.53 -20.76
C PRO A 110 -9.90 14.28 -19.43
N ALA A 111 -9.69 15.59 -19.51
CA ALA A 111 -9.54 16.46 -18.34
C ALA A 111 -10.69 16.23 -17.35
N CYS A 112 -10.37 15.91 -16.09
CA CYS A 112 -11.39 15.53 -15.12
C CYS A 112 -12.35 16.70 -14.89
N SER A 113 -13.53 16.64 -15.47
CA SER A 113 -14.64 17.54 -15.13
C SER A 113 -15.35 17.12 -13.83
N ASN A 114 -14.92 16.02 -13.21
CA ASN A 114 -15.35 15.58 -11.89
C ASN A 114 -14.10 15.16 -11.07
N PRO A 115 -13.80 15.80 -9.92
CA PRO A 115 -12.49 15.68 -9.25
C PRO A 115 -12.26 14.34 -8.53
N TYR A 116 -13.15 13.36 -8.66
CA TYR A 116 -13.08 12.15 -7.84
C TYR A 116 -12.22 11.06 -8.50
N THR A 117 -10.91 11.10 -8.24
CA THR A 117 -10.07 9.91 -8.32
C THR A 117 -10.30 9.09 -7.06
N VAL A 118 -11.12 8.05 -7.14
CA VAL A 118 -11.42 7.21 -5.98
C VAL A 118 -10.48 6.01 -6.01
N TRP A 119 -9.61 5.95 -5.01
CA TRP A 119 -8.88 4.75 -4.63
C TRP A 119 -9.68 4.02 -3.56
N GLY A 120 -9.90 2.72 -3.75
CA GLY A 120 -10.58 1.93 -2.72
C GLY A 120 -10.55 0.43 -3.00
N ASP A 121 -10.71 -0.31 -1.91
CA ASP A 121 -10.99 -1.75 -1.84
C ASP A 121 -12.50 -2.04 -1.74
N GLY A 122 -13.33 -1.02 -1.98
CA GLY A 122 -14.79 -1.06 -1.77
C GLY A 122 -15.26 -0.44 -0.45
N THR A 123 -14.36 -0.03 0.47
CA THR A 123 -14.75 0.47 1.80
C THR A 123 -14.37 1.92 2.10
N ILE A 124 -13.44 2.53 1.35
CA ILE A 124 -12.97 3.91 1.58
C ILE A 124 -12.88 4.67 0.26
N PHE A 125 -13.25 5.95 0.29
CA PHE A 125 -13.14 6.89 -0.83
C PHE A 125 -11.94 7.82 -0.63
N GLY A 126 -10.90 7.71 -1.47
CA GLY A 126 -9.76 8.63 -1.44
C GLY A 126 -10.12 10.09 -1.82
N THR A 127 -9.38 11.06 -1.30
CA THR A 127 -9.56 12.50 -1.64
C THR A 127 -8.82 12.89 -2.93
N PRO A 128 -9.27 13.94 -3.65
CA PRO A 128 -8.72 14.36 -4.94
C PRO A 128 -7.28 14.83 -4.79
N ASN A 129 -6.34 14.27 -5.56
CA ASN A 129 -5.10 14.98 -5.84
C ASN A 129 -4.71 14.85 -7.30
N GLY A 130 -4.93 15.96 -8.00
CA GLY A 130 -4.39 16.24 -9.31
C GLY A 130 -5.28 15.78 -10.45
N CYS A 131 -5.98 16.74 -11.05
CA CYS A 131 -6.51 16.65 -12.39
C CYS A 131 -5.86 17.75 -13.23
N SER A 132 -5.52 17.42 -14.48
CA SER A 132 -4.96 18.37 -15.44
C SER A 132 -6.00 19.43 -15.79
N THR A 133 -5.57 20.67 -15.96
CA THR A 133 -6.38 21.71 -16.62
C THR A 133 -6.65 21.32 -18.08
N THR A 134 -7.77 21.82 -18.59
CA THR A 134 -8.46 21.43 -19.84
C THR A 134 -7.55 21.33 -21.07
N GLY A 135 -7.68 20.24 -21.83
CA GLY A 135 -7.34 20.20 -23.27
C GLY A 135 -6.08 19.43 -23.69
N THR A 136 -5.26 18.94 -22.77
CA THR A 136 -4.01 18.24 -23.15
C THR A 136 -4.20 16.73 -23.09
N LEU A 137 -4.10 16.06 -24.25
CA LEU A 137 -3.86 14.61 -24.30
C LEU A 137 -2.48 14.35 -23.69
N ILE A 138 -2.45 13.81 -22.47
CA ILE A 138 -1.19 13.46 -21.82
C ILE A 138 -0.79 12.05 -22.27
N SER A 139 0.41 11.93 -22.82
CA SER A 139 0.99 10.67 -23.30
C SER A 139 1.19 9.63 -22.19
N SER A 140 1.35 10.07 -20.94
CA SER A 140 1.31 9.25 -19.72
C SER A 140 1.36 10.15 -18.48
N ARG A 141 0.59 9.82 -17.44
CA ARG A 141 0.69 10.44 -16.10
C ARG A 141 0.75 9.38 -15.01
N GLN A 142 1.66 9.53 -14.05
CA GLN A 142 1.69 8.72 -12.84
C GLN A 142 1.00 9.42 -11.66
N ILE A 143 0.27 8.63 -10.86
CA ILE A 143 -0.29 9.02 -9.56
C ILE A 143 0.15 7.98 -8.54
N SER A 144 0.59 8.41 -7.36
CA SER A 144 0.98 7.54 -6.26
C SER A 144 0.24 7.93 -4.99
N GLN A 145 -0.36 6.95 -4.30
CA GLN A 145 -1.19 7.16 -3.12
C GLN A 145 -0.87 6.12 -2.04
N GLY A 146 -0.88 6.54 -0.78
CA GLY A 146 -0.60 5.68 0.38
C GLY A 146 -1.87 5.26 1.10
N HIS A 147 -1.97 3.98 1.47
CA HIS A 147 -3.09 3.45 2.26
C HIS A 147 -2.60 2.61 3.44
N THR A 148 -3.22 2.76 4.61
CA THR A 148 -2.91 1.98 5.82
C THR A 148 -4.05 1.02 6.12
N TYR A 149 -3.77 -0.28 6.15
CA TYR A 149 -4.78 -1.31 6.37
C TYR A 149 -4.95 -1.58 7.88
N PRO A 150 -6.18 -1.52 8.42
CA PRO A 150 -6.41 -1.67 9.87
C PRO A 150 -6.37 -3.12 10.34
N THR A 151 -6.58 -4.09 9.45
CA THR A 151 -6.64 -5.53 9.77
C THR A 151 -5.95 -6.36 8.70
N ALA A 152 -5.59 -7.60 9.07
CA ALA A 152 -5.06 -8.58 8.13
C ALA A 152 -6.17 -9.11 7.22
N GLY A 153 -5.83 -9.40 5.96
CA GLY A 153 -6.77 -9.88 4.97
C GLY A 153 -6.25 -9.76 3.54
N THR A 154 -7.05 -10.25 2.60
CA THR A 154 -6.82 -10.04 1.16
C THR A 154 -7.75 -8.92 0.69
N PHE A 155 -7.16 -7.89 0.10
CA PHE A 155 -7.85 -6.71 -0.39
C PHE A 155 -7.73 -6.60 -1.89
N TYR A 156 -8.79 -6.09 -2.50
CA TYR A 156 -8.94 -5.99 -3.94
C TYR A 156 -9.09 -4.53 -4.34
N VAL A 157 -8.01 -3.92 -4.79
CA VAL A 157 -7.96 -2.48 -5.00
C VAL A 157 -8.24 -2.15 -6.46
N THR A 158 -9.05 -1.12 -6.68
CA THR A 158 -9.31 -0.53 -8.00
C THR A 158 -9.12 0.98 -7.95
N LEU A 159 -8.81 1.58 -9.10
CA LEU A 159 -8.83 3.01 -9.31
C LEU A 159 -9.95 3.35 -10.28
N SER A 160 -10.80 4.30 -9.92
CA SER A 160 -11.78 4.88 -10.82
C SER A 160 -11.50 6.36 -11.07
N VAL A 161 -11.68 6.77 -12.33
CA VAL A 161 -11.58 8.15 -12.80
C VAL A 161 -12.81 8.45 -13.64
N GLY A 162 -13.79 9.16 -13.06
CA GLY A 162 -15.11 9.31 -13.68
C GLY A 162 -15.78 7.94 -13.88
N ASN A 163 -16.09 7.59 -15.12
CA ASN A 163 -16.73 6.32 -15.47
C ASN A 163 -15.73 5.22 -15.88
N VAL A 164 -14.42 5.48 -15.85
CA VAL A 164 -13.39 4.51 -16.22
C VAL A 164 -12.85 3.86 -14.95
N VAL A 165 -12.84 2.53 -14.91
CA VAL A 165 -12.32 1.73 -13.79
C VAL A 165 -11.13 0.92 -14.27
N SER A 166 -10.07 0.85 -13.47
CA SER A 166 -8.88 0.06 -13.74
C SER A 166 -9.12 -1.44 -13.59
N ASN A 167 -8.11 -2.24 -13.99
CA ASN A 167 -8.00 -3.61 -13.49
C ASN A 167 -7.83 -3.63 -11.97
N GLN A 168 -8.22 -4.74 -11.36
CA GLN A 168 -8.08 -4.97 -9.93
C GLN A 168 -6.67 -5.46 -9.60
N ILE A 169 -6.09 -4.94 -8.52
CA ILE A 169 -4.85 -5.45 -7.93
C ILE A 169 -5.13 -6.11 -6.58
N VAL A 170 -4.47 -7.24 -6.33
CA VAL A 170 -4.62 -8.00 -5.08
C VAL A 170 -3.52 -7.60 -4.11
N VAL A 171 -3.90 -7.16 -2.91
CA VAL A 171 -2.98 -6.80 -1.83
C VAL A 171 -3.21 -7.75 -0.65
N ASN A 172 -2.17 -8.47 -0.25
CA ASN A 172 -2.22 -9.38 0.89
C ASN A 172 -1.62 -8.71 2.12
N VAL A 173 -2.46 -8.45 3.13
CA VAL A 173 -2.07 -7.84 4.41
C VAL A 173 -2.02 -8.94 5.47
N THR A 174 -0.87 -9.10 6.10
CA THR A 174 -0.66 -10.08 7.17
C THR A 174 -0.92 -9.44 8.55
N ALA A 175 -1.15 -10.27 9.56
CA ALA A 175 -1.21 -9.77 10.92
C ALA A 175 0.17 -9.21 11.31
N ALA A 176 0.18 -8.04 11.95
CA ALA A 176 1.38 -7.59 12.65
C ALA A 176 1.80 -8.70 13.63
N ALA A 177 3.10 -9.00 13.66
CA ALA A 177 3.61 -9.95 14.63
C ALA A 177 3.21 -9.47 16.02
N VAL A 178 2.46 -10.30 16.75
CA VAL A 178 2.10 -9.99 18.14
C VAL A 178 3.42 -9.85 18.89
N ALA A 179 3.69 -8.66 19.42
CA ALA A 179 4.81 -8.46 20.32
C ALA A 179 4.62 -9.44 21.49
N THR A 180 5.48 -10.46 21.57
CA THR A 180 5.51 -11.30 22.76
C THR A 180 5.81 -10.40 23.95
N PRO A 181 5.07 -10.49 25.07
CA PRO A 181 5.34 -9.67 26.23
C PRO A 181 6.81 -9.74 26.60
N ASP A 182 7.39 -8.60 26.95
CA ASP A 182 8.79 -8.54 27.36
C ASP A 182 9.02 -9.48 28.56
N PRO A 183 10.14 -10.22 28.59
CA PRO A 183 10.47 -11.02 29.74
C PRO A 183 10.64 -10.15 30.99
N VAL A 184 10.18 -10.66 32.14
CA VAL A 184 10.30 -9.96 33.42
C VAL A 184 10.83 -10.92 34.47
N ILE A 185 11.99 -10.61 35.04
CA ILE A 185 12.51 -11.29 36.24
C ILE A 185 11.55 -11.06 37.41
N THR A 186 10.93 -12.13 37.90
CA THR A 186 9.97 -12.13 39.01
C THR A 186 10.63 -12.41 40.36
N ASN A 187 11.74 -13.16 40.37
CA ASN A 187 12.51 -13.42 41.57
C ASN A 187 14.00 -13.57 41.23
N PHE A 188 14.87 -13.06 42.10
CA PHE A 188 16.31 -13.30 42.05
C PHE A 188 16.90 -13.29 43.46
N LEU A 189 17.37 -14.47 43.87
CA LEU A 189 17.89 -14.80 45.20
C LEU A 189 19.31 -15.36 45.10
N ILE A 190 20.11 -15.05 46.11
CA ILE A 190 21.47 -15.52 46.34
C ILE A 190 21.46 -16.30 47.65
N ALA A 191 21.82 -17.58 47.61
CA ALA A 191 21.71 -18.49 48.75
C ALA A 191 20.32 -18.42 49.44
N GLY A 192 19.25 -18.30 48.62
CA GLY A 192 17.87 -18.18 49.10
C GLY A 192 17.49 -16.79 49.64
N GLN A 193 18.37 -15.79 49.61
CA GLN A 193 18.14 -14.45 50.15
C GLN A 193 18.34 -13.35 49.10
N THR A 194 17.74 -12.17 49.29
CA THR A 194 18.00 -11.02 48.41
C THR A 194 19.36 -10.37 48.65
N THR A 195 20.01 -10.70 49.76
CA THR A 195 21.37 -10.28 50.08
C THR A 195 22.00 -11.43 50.84
N ALA A 196 23.20 -11.83 50.44
CA ALA A 196 23.87 -12.98 51.04
C ALA A 196 25.19 -12.53 51.66
N THR A 197 25.47 -13.08 52.83
CA THR A 197 26.78 -13.01 53.47
C THR A 197 27.37 -14.40 53.46
N VAL A 198 28.55 -14.56 52.85
CA VAL A 198 29.18 -15.87 52.63
C VAL A 198 30.64 -15.85 53.05
N ASN A 199 31.15 -16.98 53.51
CA ASN A 199 32.57 -17.12 53.82
C ASN A 199 33.38 -17.35 52.55
N SER A 200 34.65 -16.95 52.58
CA SER A 200 35.63 -17.31 51.56
C SER A 200 35.67 -18.84 51.40
N GLY A 201 35.72 -19.29 50.15
CA GLY A 201 35.67 -20.70 49.76
C GLY A 201 34.26 -21.30 49.65
N ALA A 202 33.21 -20.56 50.00
CA ALA A 202 31.84 -21.09 49.94
C ALA A 202 31.31 -21.21 48.51
N SER A 203 30.50 -22.26 48.29
CA SER A 203 29.66 -22.40 47.10
C SER A 203 28.35 -21.63 47.29
N VAL A 204 28.02 -20.76 46.35
CA VAL A 204 26.82 -19.91 46.39
C VAL A 204 25.88 -20.30 45.27
N GLY A 205 24.65 -20.67 45.65
CA GLY A 205 23.55 -20.91 44.71
C GLY A 205 22.83 -19.61 44.33
N LEU A 206 22.62 -19.39 43.03
CA LEU A 206 21.75 -18.34 42.49
C LEU A 206 20.43 -18.96 42.03
N THR A 207 19.31 -18.47 42.54
CA THR A 207 17.97 -18.92 42.15
C THR A 207 17.19 -17.75 41.58
N PHE A 208 16.58 -17.94 40.41
CA PHE A 208 15.77 -16.91 39.78
C PHE A 208 14.56 -17.49 39.04
N SER A 209 13.62 -16.62 38.71
CA SER A 209 12.46 -16.93 37.87
C SER A 209 12.09 -15.71 37.03
N SER A 210 11.48 -15.95 35.86
CA SER A 210 10.96 -14.89 35.01
C SER A 210 9.81 -15.37 34.14
N THR A 211 9.03 -14.44 33.61
CA THR A 211 8.05 -14.72 32.56
C THR A 211 8.72 -14.71 31.18
N ASN A 212 8.42 -15.70 30.32
CA ASN A 212 8.66 -15.69 28.87
C ASN A 212 10.08 -15.31 28.39
N ALA A 213 11.13 -15.57 29.19
CA ALA A 213 12.51 -15.31 28.76
C ALA A 213 13.02 -16.40 27.80
N ALA A 214 13.74 -15.98 26.76
CA ALA A 214 14.38 -16.90 25.81
C ALA A 214 15.78 -17.32 26.26
N SER A 215 16.51 -16.40 26.91
CA SER A 215 17.82 -16.66 27.50
C SER A 215 18.12 -15.67 28.62
N TYR A 216 19.20 -15.92 29.37
CA TYR A 216 19.65 -15.04 30.44
C TYR A 216 21.12 -14.72 30.31
N LYS A 217 21.51 -13.54 30.81
CA LYS A 217 22.90 -13.15 31.01
C LYS A 217 23.11 -12.78 32.48
N ILE A 218 24.14 -13.33 33.11
CA ILE A 218 24.55 -12.96 34.46
C ILE A 218 25.87 -12.21 34.34
N LEU A 219 25.95 -11.02 34.92
CA LEU A 219 27.14 -10.19 34.99
C LEU A 219 27.65 -10.15 36.43
N PHE A 220 28.92 -10.49 36.62
CA PHE A 220 29.60 -10.34 37.89
C PHE A 220 30.50 -9.11 37.84
N GLN A 221 30.40 -8.26 38.85
CA GLN A 221 31.26 -7.09 39.00
C GLN A 221 32.15 -7.32 40.21
N CYS A 222 33.39 -7.75 39.95
CA CYS A 222 34.40 -7.98 40.98
C CYS A 222 35.09 -6.65 41.33
N PRO A 223 35.11 -6.22 42.61
CA PRO A 223 35.99 -5.13 43.02
C PRO A 223 37.47 -5.58 43.02
N ALA A 224 38.39 -4.65 43.29
CA ALA A 224 39.83 -4.92 43.30
C ALA A 224 40.18 -6.03 44.30
N ASN A 225 41.05 -6.97 43.91
CA ASN A 225 41.48 -8.12 44.72
C ASN A 225 40.39 -9.19 44.99
N VAL A 226 39.29 -9.20 44.23
CA VAL A 226 38.29 -10.27 44.25
C VAL A 226 38.44 -11.15 43.01
N ALA A 227 38.32 -12.47 43.18
CA ALA A 227 38.20 -13.43 42.09
C ALA A 227 37.06 -14.41 42.36
N ILE A 228 36.31 -14.75 41.31
CA ILE A 228 35.23 -15.74 41.36
C ILE A 228 35.55 -16.84 40.36
N PRO A 229 36.11 -17.98 40.78
CA PRO A 229 36.31 -19.11 39.89
C PRO A 229 35.00 -19.85 39.56
N ASP A 230 34.88 -20.33 38.34
CA ASP A 230 33.92 -21.37 37.97
C ASP A 230 34.33 -22.72 38.60
N ALA A 231 33.49 -23.75 38.44
CA ALA A 231 33.79 -25.10 38.94
C ALA A 231 35.04 -25.74 38.30
N GLY A 232 35.51 -25.22 37.16
CA GLY A 232 36.73 -25.65 36.47
C GLY A 232 37.98 -24.87 36.87
N GLY A 233 37.86 -23.87 37.74
CA GLY A 233 38.96 -23.02 38.18
C GLY A 233 39.27 -21.81 37.28
N ASN A 234 38.46 -21.54 36.25
CA ASN A 234 38.59 -20.33 35.44
C ASN A 234 37.93 -19.15 36.16
N ASN A 235 38.58 -17.99 36.19
CA ASN A 235 37.99 -16.80 36.83
C ASN A 235 36.88 -16.22 35.95
N MET A 236 35.65 -16.17 36.48
CA MET A 236 34.49 -15.51 35.88
C MET A 236 34.46 -13.99 36.13
N CYS A 237 35.34 -13.48 37.00
CA CYS A 237 35.81 -12.09 37.04
C CYS A 237 37.02 -12.00 37.97
N ARG A 238 37.88 -10.99 37.79
CA ARG A 238 39.06 -10.77 38.64
C ARG A 238 39.40 -9.29 38.82
N SER A 239 39.75 -8.89 40.04
CA SER A 239 40.44 -7.63 40.38
C SER A 239 39.97 -6.37 39.63
N GLY A 240 38.69 -6.02 39.75
CA GLY A 240 38.13 -4.82 39.10
C GLY A 240 37.47 -5.10 37.74
N GLU A 241 37.61 -6.31 37.21
CA GLU A 241 36.96 -6.72 35.97
C GLU A 241 35.49 -7.07 36.20
N SER A 242 34.72 -6.90 35.13
CA SER A 242 33.36 -7.41 35.05
C SER A 242 33.27 -8.37 33.89
N ASP A 243 32.70 -9.54 34.12
CA ASP A 243 32.55 -10.56 33.09
C ASP A 243 31.19 -11.25 33.23
N ALA A 244 30.69 -11.76 32.11
CA ALA A 244 29.31 -12.17 31.94
C ALA A 244 29.19 -13.54 31.31
N ILE A 245 28.26 -14.33 31.83
CA ILE A 245 27.95 -15.65 31.30
C ILE A 245 26.51 -15.66 30.80
N GLN A 246 26.34 -16.12 29.56
CA GLN A 246 25.04 -16.28 28.94
C GLN A 246 24.66 -17.76 28.90
N PHE A 247 23.41 -18.05 29.26
CA PHE A 247 22.89 -19.41 29.29
C PHE A 247 21.61 -19.51 28.42
N PRO A 248 21.55 -20.46 27.46
CA PRO A 248 20.36 -20.69 26.65
C PRO A 248 19.38 -21.57 27.42
N LEU A 249 18.27 -21.02 27.91
CA LEU A 249 17.21 -21.84 28.51
C LEU A 249 15.83 -21.32 28.13
N THR A 250 15.08 -22.16 27.43
CA THR A 250 13.63 -22.06 27.29
C THR A 250 13.00 -22.78 28.50
N GLY A 251 12.58 -22.01 29.51
CA GLY A 251 11.95 -22.53 30.73
C GLY A 251 12.85 -22.45 31.97
N SER A 252 12.25 -22.02 33.08
CA SER A 252 12.85 -21.61 34.37
C SER A 252 14.15 -22.32 34.80
N LEU A 253 15.24 -21.58 35.00
CA LEU A 253 16.44 -22.05 35.71
C LEU A 253 16.34 -21.72 37.20
N GLN A 254 16.35 -22.74 38.06
CA GLN A 254 16.20 -22.54 39.50
C GLN A 254 17.53 -22.50 40.28
N THR A 255 18.68 -22.88 39.68
CA THR A 255 19.95 -22.91 40.43
C THR A 255 21.19 -22.80 39.52
N ALA A 256 22.12 -21.91 39.86
CA ALA A 256 23.51 -21.92 39.38
C ALA A 256 24.46 -21.84 40.60
N ILE A 257 25.50 -22.68 40.66
CA ILE A 257 26.39 -22.79 41.84
C ILE A 257 27.79 -22.29 41.46
N PHE A 258 28.37 -21.37 42.26
CA PHE A 258 29.71 -20.80 42.03
C PHE A 258 30.55 -20.80 43.30
N ASN A 259 31.87 -20.97 43.16
CA ASN A 259 32.81 -20.93 44.28
C ASN A 259 33.45 -19.55 44.38
N MET A 260 33.45 -18.95 45.57
CA MET A 260 34.06 -17.62 45.78
C MET A 260 35.34 -17.76 46.59
N THR A 261 36.47 -17.21 46.13
CA THR A 261 37.76 -17.29 46.86
C THR A 261 38.19 -15.97 47.50
N ALA A 262 37.36 -14.92 47.41
CA ALA A 262 37.66 -13.61 47.98
C ALA A 262 37.42 -13.52 49.50
N SER A 263 37.95 -12.47 50.14
CA SER A 263 37.60 -12.10 51.53
C SER A 263 37.44 -10.57 51.66
N ASN A 264 36.54 -10.13 52.54
CA ASN A 264 36.28 -8.75 52.95
C ASN A 264 35.75 -7.76 51.90
N GLN A 265 34.96 -8.19 50.90
CA GLN A 265 34.42 -7.27 49.88
C GLN A 265 33.02 -7.65 49.38
N GLN A 266 32.34 -6.65 48.79
CA GLN A 266 31.01 -6.79 48.21
C GLN A 266 31.10 -7.07 46.70
N VAL A 267 30.46 -8.14 46.23
CA VAL A 267 30.33 -8.47 44.81
C VAL A 267 28.92 -8.13 44.36
N ASN A 268 28.79 -7.37 43.28
CA ASN A 268 27.50 -7.12 42.64
C ASN A 268 27.26 -8.15 41.53
N VAL A 269 26.09 -8.77 41.54
CA VAL A 269 25.64 -9.74 40.55
C VAL A 269 24.39 -9.20 39.89
N THR A 270 24.43 -9.03 38.57
CA THR A 270 23.29 -8.53 37.79
C THR A 270 22.78 -9.60 36.85
N LEU A 271 21.51 -9.97 36.99
CA LEU A 271 20.80 -10.87 36.09
C LEU A 271 20.05 -10.04 35.04
N TYR A 272 20.17 -10.41 33.76
CA TYR A 272 19.42 -9.85 32.65
C TYR A 272 18.53 -10.93 32.03
N ALA A 273 17.25 -10.64 31.83
CA ALA A 273 16.39 -11.48 30.99
C ALA A 273 16.43 -10.98 29.55
N LEU A 274 16.68 -11.90 28.61
CA LEU A 274 16.85 -11.55 27.20
C LEU A 274 15.63 -11.97 26.37
N ARG A 275 15.25 -11.08 25.44
CA ARG A 275 14.31 -11.40 24.37
C ARG A 275 14.93 -12.41 23.41
N SER A 276 14.11 -13.00 22.52
CA SER A 276 14.57 -13.94 21.48
C SER A 276 15.61 -13.32 20.53
N ASN A 277 15.62 -12.00 20.36
CA ASN A 277 16.62 -11.27 19.58
C ASN A 277 17.93 -10.97 20.35
N GLY A 278 18.09 -11.49 21.57
CA GLY A 278 19.28 -11.29 22.41
C GLY A 278 19.34 -9.95 23.16
N SER A 279 18.40 -9.03 22.92
CA SER A 279 18.35 -7.76 23.65
C SER A 279 17.88 -7.96 25.10
N SER A 280 18.44 -7.19 26.04
CA SER A 280 17.97 -7.17 27.42
C SER A 280 16.61 -6.51 27.52
N SER A 281 15.69 -7.19 28.19
CA SER A 281 14.34 -6.68 28.50
C SER A 281 14.33 -5.96 29.85
N ASN A 282 14.80 -6.65 30.89
CA ASN A 282 14.94 -6.12 32.23
C ASN A 282 16.17 -6.71 32.93
N SER A 283 16.58 -6.10 34.05
CA SER A 283 17.66 -6.60 34.90
C SER A 283 17.37 -6.44 36.39
N VAL A 284 17.99 -7.28 37.21
CA VAL A 284 17.98 -7.18 38.67
C VAL A 284 19.39 -7.35 39.19
N THR A 285 19.85 -6.40 40.02
CA THR A 285 21.15 -6.45 40.69
C THR A 285 20.98 -6.82 42.16
N ARG A 286 21.83 -7.73 42.64
CA ARG A 286 21.92 -8.17 44.04
C ARG A 286 23.38 -8.16 44.49
N ALA A 287 23.59 -8.02 45.79
CA ALA A 287 24.93 -7.96 46.36
C ALA A 287 25.23 -9.18 47.23
N ILE A 288 26.49 -9.60 47.20
CA ILE A 288 27.06 -10.65 48.04
C ILE A 288 28.18 -10.03 48.87
N THR A 289 28.08 -10.14 50.19
CA THR A 289 29.18 -9.77 51.10
C THR A 289 30.00 -11.01 51.39
N VAL A 290 31.30 -10.96 51.10
CA VAL A 290 32.21 -12.09 51.34
C VAL A 290 33.06 -11.81 52.57
N HIS A 291 32.98 -12.66 53.58
CA HIS A 291 33.84 -12.62 54.77
C HIS A 291 35.05 -13.54 54.64
N PRO A 292 36.14 -13.28 55.38
CA PRO A 292 37.26 -14.20 55.48
C PRO A 292 36.77 -15.52 56.08
N GLN A 293 37.45 -16.63 55.79
CA GLN A 293 37.20 -17.85 56.56
C GLN A 293 37.42 -17.55 58.05
N PRO A 294 36.51 -18.00 58.94
CA PRO A 294 36.80 -17.99 60.37
C PRO A 294 38.09 -18.78 60.61
N GLY A 295 39.10 -18.12 61.17
CA GLY A 295 40.37 -18.77 61.51
C GLY A 295 40.14 -19.86 62.55
N PHE A 296 40.73 -21.03 62.32
CA PHE A 296 41.09 -21.97 63.38
C PHE A 296 42.40 -21.53 64.03
#